data_AF-A0A2V8TIA5-F1
#
_entry.id   AF-A0A2V8TIA5-F1
#
_cell.length_a   1.000
_cell.length_b   1.000
_cell.length_c   1.000
_cell.angle_alpha   90.00
_cell.angle_beta   90.00
_cell.angle_gamma   90.00
#
_symmetry.space_group_name_H-M   'P 1'
#
loop_
_entity.id
_entity.type
_entity.pdbx_description
1 polymer ?
#
loop_
_entity_poly.entity_id
_entity_poly.type
_entity_poly.pdbx_seq_one_letter_code
_entity_poly.pdbx_strand_id
1 'polypeptide(L)'
;MLQSPRPRSSAHRRNRLARKAKAVKVESAKKLPKPKGRRPRGKVVQMDLFRAEAGHEGSPRKKTSAAPEAAGGAKDKKTAPAPLRKRETAESIGRRQREISVAEFFQKNRHLLGFDNPAKALLTATKEAVDNSLDACEEAGILPEITVAIEEQAEDRFRLSVTDNGPGIVRNQVAKVFGKLLYGSKFHVLRQSRGQQGIGISAAGMYAQLTTGQPVRITSRTGKGRPAHFFEIQIDTTRNEPKVLTDREVEWEVEHGTRVEMDLAGTYKKGRRSVDDYVMQSALANPHATVHYKPPKGDELHRERLTSELPREPLAIKPHPYGVELGVLISMLRDTKGRSLKGALQSDFSRVSAKVAEEISKTAGLNPEMKPRALGVAQVEALFRAIPNVKIMAPPTSTIVPIGETLILEGLKQTVKADFYTSTTRPPAVYRGNPFVVEAGLAYGGDLPAEELIDLWRFANRVPLQYQQSACAITRGALTTDWRNYGLQQGKGALPLGPMILFVHVASVWVPFTSESKEAIASYPEIIRELRLGLQEVGRR
;
A
#
# COMPACT_ATOMS: atom_id res chain seq x y z
N MET A 1 -57.95 59.03 27.19
CA MET A 1 -57.47 57.62 27.19
C MET A 1 -56.05 57.64 26.66
N LEU A 2 -55.07 57.54 27.58
CA LEU A 2 -54.18 56.37 27.77
C LEU A 2 -53.24 56.15 26.56
N GLN A 3 -51.92 56.06 26.66
CA GLN A 3 -50.91 56.34 27.68
C GLN A 3 -49.56 56.08 26.96
N SER A 4 -48.58 56.93 27.20
CA SER A 4 -47.13 56.76 27.00
C SER A 4 -46.60 55.48 27.72
N PRO A 5 -45.29 55.07 27.70
CA PRO A 5 -44.13 55.93 27.43
C PRO A 5 -42.83 55.28 26.84
N ARG A 6 -41.90 56.15 26.40
CA ARG A 6 -40.43 55.93 26.44
C ARG A 6 -39.92 56.08 27.89
N PRO A 7 -38.72 55.61 28.30
CA PRO A 7 -37.54 56.52 28.34
C PRO A 7 -36.15 55.79 28.28
N ARG A 8 -35.09 56.34 27.68
CA ARG A 8 -34.02 57.27 28.16
C ARG A 8 -32.64 56.61 28.33
N SER A 9 -31.65 57.42 27.99
CA SER A 9 -30.19 57.28 28.13
C SER A 9 -29.69 57.12 29.57
N SER A 10 -28.49 56.55 29.73
CA SER A 10 -27.46 57.16 30.60
C SER A 10 -26.05 56.76 30.19
N ALA A 11 -25.21 57.78 30.03
CA ALA A 11 -23.76 57.69 29.98
C ALA A 11 -23.22 57.87 31.41
N HIS A 12 -22.26 57.05 31.87
CA HIS A 12 -21.28 57.46 32.89
C HIS A 12 -20.16 56.43 33.12
N ARG A 13 -18.93 56.96 33.29
CA ARG A 13 -17.71 56.37 33.89
C ARG A 13 -16.92 55.37 33.03
N ARG A 14 -15.61 55.48 32.81
CA ARG A 14 -14.55 56.34 33.37
C ARG A 14 -13.33 56.31 32.42
N ASN A 15 -12.74 57.48 32.23
CA ASN A 15 -11.42 57.71 31.62
C ASN A 15 -10.41 58.01 32.76
N ARG A 16 -9.10 57.95 32.46
CA ARG A 16 -7.89 58.22 33.29
C ARG A 16 -7.33 57.07 34.13
N LEU A 17 -6.17 56.54 33.71
CA LEU A 17 -4.87 56.93 34.30
C LEU A 17 -3.72 56.49 33.41
N ALA A 18 -2.87 57.44 33.07
CA ALA A 18 -1.62 57.27 32.34
C ALA A 18 -0.43 57.21 33.31
N ARG A 19 0.65 56.57 32.82
CA ARG A 19 2.07 56.74 33.18
C ARG A 19 2.52 56.37 34.60
N LYS A 20 3.43 55.41 34.68
CA LYS A 20 4.79 55.64 35.20
C LYS A 20 5.77 54.58 34.69
N ALA A 21 6.74 55.05 33.91
CA ALA A 21 7.96 54.34 33.58
C ALA A 21 8.85 54.19 34.83
N LYS A 22 9.57 53.08 34.94
CA LYS A 22 10.82 53.00 35.70
C LYS A 22 11.82 52.11 34.98
N ALA A 23 12.97 52.72 34.73
CA ALA A 23 14.18 52.16 34.15
C ALA A 23 14.85 51.13 35.06
N VAL A 24 15.47 50.11 34.48
CA VAL A 24 16.64 49.39 35.01
C VAL A 24 17.47 48.96 33.79
N LYS A 25 18.48 49.76 33.43
CA LYS A 25 19.92 49.57 33.69
C LYS A 25 20.56 48.43 32.88
N VAL A 26 21.22 48.85 31.81
CA VAL A 26 22.31 48.15 31.11
C VAL A 26 23.50 48.08 32.06
N GLU A 27 24.06 46.89 32.27
CA GLU A 27 25.39 46.74 32.87
C GLU A 27 26.16 45.60 32.19
N SER A 28 27.46 45.87 32.07
CA SER A 28 28.34 45.37 31.02
C SER A 28 29.19 44.18 31.47
N ALA A 29 29.49 43.31 30.50
CA ALA A 29 30.71 42.52 30.32
C ALA A 29 31.67 42.24 31.50
N LYS A 30 31.91 40.94 31.75
CA LYS A 30 33.19 40.25 32.11
C LYS A 30 32.80 38.80 32.47
N LYS A 31 33.46 37.69 32.15
CA LYS A 31 34.72 37.32 31.50
C LYS A 31 34.57 35.84 31.09
N LEU A 32 34.95 35.47 29.87
CA LEU A 32 35.12 34.08 29.43
C LEU A 32 36.45 33.51 29.96
N PRO A 33 36.52 32.24 30.39
CA PRO A 33 37.80 31.55 30.55
C PRO A 33 38.25 30.96 29.20
N LYS A 34 39.50 31.22 28.84
CA LYS A 34 40.22 30.64 27.67
C LYS A 34 40.46 29.14 27.88
N PRO A 35 40.32 28.28 26.85
CA PRO A 35 41.09 27.04 26.78
C PRO A 35 42.35 27.25 25.92
N LYS A 36 43.48 26.87 26.51
CA LYS A 36 44.79 26.75 25.85
C LYS A 36 44.74 25.63 24.79
N GLY A 37 45.44 25.84 23.68
CA GLY A 37 45.27 25.04 22.46
C GLY A 37 45.95 23.67 22.44
N ARG A 38 45.59 22.91 21.40
CA ARG A 38 46.48 22.17 20.48
C ARG A 38 45.60 21.52 19.40
N ARG A 39 45.89 21.80 18.12
CA ARG A 39 45.32 21.07 16.97
C ARG A 39 45.94 19.66 16.93
N PRO A 40 45.16 18.61 16.64
CA PRO A 40 45.69 17.45 15.93
C PRO A 40 45.04 17.33 14.55
N ARG A 41 45.87 16.93 13.59
CA ARG A 41 45.54 16.62 12.20
C ARG A 41 44.56 15.43 12.14
N GLY A 42 43.75 15.42 11.08
CA GLY A 42 42.67 14.46 10.89
C GLY A 42 43.11 12.99 10.79
N LYS A 43 42.16 12.13 11.14
CA LYS A 43 42.03 10.76 10.63
C LYS A 43 40.57 10.56 10.24
N VAL A 44 40.34 10.29 8.97
CA VAL A 44 39.07 9.79 8.43
C VAL A 44 38.88 8.39 9.00
N VAL A 45 37.81 8.18 9.76
CA VAL A 45 37.40 6.84 10.21
C VAL A 45 36.34 6.35 9.23
N GLN A 46 36.75 5.46 8.34
CA GLN A 46 35.88 4.68 7.49
C GLN A 46 35.31 3.54 8.36
N MET A 47 34.00 3.54 8.59
CA MET A 47 33.31 2.42 9.24
C MET A 47 33.11 1.32 8.18
N ASP A 48 33.98 0.31 8.22
CA ASP A 48 33.78 -0.95 7.50
C ASP A 48 32.70 -1.77 8.20
N LEU A 49 31.48 -1.72 7.66
CA LEU A 49 30.48 -2.77 7.86
C LEU A 49 30.93 -4.00 7.05
N PHE A 50 30.78 -5.19 7.63
CA PHE A 50 31.13 -6.53 7.11
C PHE A 50 32.53 -7.04 7.47
N ARG A 51 32.66 -7.55 8.69
CA ARG A 51 33.64 -8.61 9.01
C ARG A 51 32.96 -9.65 9.90
N ALA A 52 32.66 -10.81 9.31
CA ALA A 52 32.20 -11.98 10.03
C ALA A 52 33.41 -12.74 10.60
N GLU A 53 33.33 -13.09 11.88
CA GLU A 53 34.33 -13.82 12.64
C GLU A 53 34.34 -15.30 12.25
N ALA A 54 35.54 -15.86 12.03
CA ALA A 54 35.78 -17.30 12.02
C ALA A 54 36.84 -17.59 13.09
N GLY A 55 36.46 -18.38 14.10
CA GLY A 55 37.32 -18.82 15.18
C GLY A 55 37.69 -20.31 15.05
N HIS A 56 38.84 -20.62 15.68
CA HIS A 56 39.34 -21.93 16.14
C HIS A 56 40.28 -22.76 15.23
N GLU A 57 41.58 -22.62 15.50
CA GLU A 57 42.57 -23.72 15.61
C GLU A 57 42.89 -23.89 17.13
N GLY A 58 43.24 -25.05 17.69
CA GLY A 58 43.48 -26.38 17.15
C GLY A 58 44.03 -27.38 18.19
N SER A 59 44.49 -28.53 17.66
CA SER A 59 45.45 -29.53 18.21
C SER A 59 44.97 -30.56 19.26
N PRO A 60 45.67 -31.71 19.46
CA PRO A 60 46.82 -32.30 18.71
C PRO A 60 46.71 -33.83 18.46
N ARG A 61 47.61 -34.41 17.64
CA ARG A 61 48.31 -35.68 17.99
C ARG A 61 49.52 -35.94 17.08
N LYS A 62 50.61 -36.36 17.72
CA LYS A 62 51.93 -36.73 17.17
C LYS A 62 52.27 -38.13 17.69
N LYS A 63 53.17 -38.83 16.96
CA LYS A 63 53.81 -40.16 17.17
C LYS A 63 53.25 -41.21 16.17
N THR A 64 54.04 -42.01 15.45
CA THR A 64 55.40 -42.51 15.71
C THR A 64 56.08 -43.03 14.43
N SER A 65 57.38 -43.32 14.59
CA SER A 65 58.44 -43.70 13.67
C SER A 65 58.37 -45.09 13.01
N ALA A 66 58.91 -45.13 11.77
CA ALA A 66 59.87 -46.06 11.15
C ALA A 66 59.77 -47.60 11.34
N ALA A 67 59.71 -48.30 10.19
CA ALA A 67 60.46 -49.53 9.89
C ALA A 67 60.62 -49.67 8.35
N PRO A 68 61.78 -50.12 7.81
CA PRO A 68 61.99 -50.30 6.38
C PRO A 68 61.93 -51.78 5.98
N GLU A 69 61.48 -52.11 4.76
CA GLU A 69 62.12 -53.06 3.84
C GLU A 69 61.29 -53.33 2.56
N ALA A 70 62.04 -53.74 1.53
CA ALA A 70 61.64 -54.49 0.35
C ALA A 70 60.98 -53.75 -0.84
N ALA A 71 61.85 -53.50 -1.81
CA ALA A 71 61.67 -53.52 -3.25
C ALA A 71 60.36 -54.12 -3.81
N GLY A 72 59.73 -53.38 -4.73
CA GLY A 72 58.72 -53.94 -5.62
C GLY A 72 57.95 -52.89 -6.41
N GLY A 73 58.36 -52.67 -7.66
CA GLY A 73 57.49 -52.34 -8.80
C GLY A 73 56.44 -51.24 -8.68
N ALA A 74 56.71 -50.08 -9.31
CA ALA A 74 55.89 -49.49 -10.39
C ALA A 74 56.23 -48.00 -10.54
N LYS A 75 56.45 -47.58 -11.79
CA LYS A 75 56.86 -46.22 -12.18
C LYS A 75 55.84 -45.16 -11.73
N ASP A 76 56.26 -44.27 -10.83
CA ASP A 76 55.57 -43.02 -10.53
C ASP A 76 55.47 -42.14 -11.79
N LYS A 77 54.24 -42.02 -12.31
CA LYS A 77 53.87 -40.93 -13.20
C LYS A 77 53.78 -39.66 -12.35
N LYS A 78 54.68 -38.71 -12.59
CA LYS A 78 54.60 -37.33 -12.10
C LYS A 78 53.17 -36.80 -12.25
N THR A 79 52.48 -36.61 -11.14
CA THR A 79 51.19 -35.93 -11.07
C THR A 79 51.40 -34.47 -11.40
N ALA A 80 50.82 -34.03 -12.52
CA ALA A 80 50.80 -32.63 -12.92
C ALA A 80 50.04 -31.79 -11.88
N PRO A 81 50.49 -30.54 -11.59
CA PRO A 81 49.78 -29.68 -10.67
C PRO A 81 48.39 -29.37 -11.23
N ALA A 82 47.37 -29.45 -10.36
CA ALA A 82 45.99 -29.13 -10.70
C ALA A 82 45.91 -27.72 -11.33
N PRO A 83 45.12 -27.52 -12.40
CA PRO A 83 45.07 -26.25 -13.10
C PRO A 83 44.57 -25.17 -12.15
N LEU A 84 45.40 -24.14 -11.94
CA LEU A 84 45.04 -22.90 -11.25
C LEU A 84 43.73 -22.38 -11.86
N ARG A 85 42.66 -22.25 -11.05
CA ARG A 85 41.40 -21.63 -11.48
C ARG A 85 41.75 -20.28 -12.12
N LYS A 86 41.54 -20.15 -13.44
CA LYS A 86 41.76 -18.89 -14.17
C LYS A 86 40.99 -17.81 -13.42
N ARG A 87 41.71 -16.86 -12.84
CA ARG A 87 41.11 -15.69 -12.20
C ARG A 87 40.40 -14.91 -13.29
N GLU A 88 39.10 -14.73 -13.12
CA GLU A 88 38.28 -14.04 -14.09
C GLU A 88 38.64 -12.55 -14.11
N THR A 89 38.86 -11.99 -15.30
CA THR A 89 39.12 -10.56 -15.47
C THR A 89 37.83 -9.75 -15.33
N ALA A 90 37.93 -8.48 -14.94
CA ALA A 90 36.78 -7.58 -14.89
C ALA A 90 36.00 -7.55 -16.22
N GLU A 91 36.69 -7.63 -17.35
CA GLU A 91 36.09 -7.71 -18.69
C GLU A 91 35.32 -9.03 -18.91
N SER A 92 35.85 -10.16 -18.43
CA SER A 92 35.17 -11.46 -18.52
C SER A 92 33.95 -11.57 -17.58
N ILE A 93 33.96 -10.85 -16.46
CA ILE A 93 32.82 -10.69 -15.55
C ILE A 93 31.79 -9.75 -16.19
N GLY A 94 32.24 -8.64 -16.78
CA GLY A 94 31.40 -7.67 -17.48
C GLY A 94 30.63 -8.28 -18.65
N ARG A 95 31.28 -9.11 -19.48
CA ARG A 95 30.61 -9.81 -20.61
C ARG A 95 29.50 -10.78 -20.20
N ARG A 96 29.45 -11.19 -18.92
CA ARG A 96 28.39 -12.05 -18.38
C ARG A 96 27.25 -11.28 -17.73
N GLN A 97 27.37 -9.97 -17.57
CA GLN A 97 26.28 -9.13 -17.11
C GLN A 97 25.16 -9.14 -18.16
N ARG A 98 23.95 -9.44 -17.72
CA ARG A 98 22.75 -9.45 -18.56
C ARG A 98 21.67 -8.66 -17.86
N GLU A 99 20.97 -7.83 -18.61
CA GLU A 99 19.74 -7.21 -18.16
C GLU A 99 18.63 -8.27 -18.16
N ILE A 100 17.74 -8.18 -17.17
CA ILE A 100 16.53 -9.02 -17.09
C ILE A 100 15.32 -8.12 -17.22
N SER A 101 14.29 -8.60 -17.90
CA SER A 101 13.04 -7.86 -18.01
C SER A 101 12.32 -7.82 -16.65
N VAL A 102 11.37 -6.89 -16.49
CA VAL A 102 10.50 -6.82 -15.31
C VAL A 102 9.68 -8.12 -15.16
N ALA A 103 9.17 -8.65 -16.26
CA ALA A 103 8.42 -9.90 -16.27
C ALA A 103 9.31 -11.08 -15.86
N GLU A 104 10.55 -11.13 -16.32
CA GLU A 104 11.52 -12.15 -15.93
C GLU A 104 11.92 -12.05 -14.45
N PHE A 105 12.08 -10.82 -13.94
CA PHE A 105 12.34 -10.57 -12.53
C PHE A 105 11.20 -11.13 -11.66
N PHE A 106 9.95 -10.88 -12.02
CA PHE A 106 8.80 -11.36 -11.28
C PHE A 106 8.54 -12.86 -11.46
N GLN A 107 8.85 -13.42 -12.62
CA GLN A 107 8.85 -14.86 -12.84
C GLN A 107 9.83 -15.58 -11.89
N LYS A 108 11.01 -14.99 -11.65
CA LYS A 108 11.99 -15.50 -10.68
C LYS A 108 11.58 -15.20 -9.23
N ASN A 109 10.85 -14.11 -8.99
CA ASN A 109 10.47 -13.62 -7.66
C ASN A 109 8.95 -13.60 -7.43
N ARG A 110 8.26 -14.70 -7.74
CA ARG A 110 6.78 -14.82 -7.63
C ARG A 110 6.23 -14.46 -6.25
N HIS A 111 7.01 -14.71 -5.20
CA HIS A 111 6.66 -14.39 -3.82
C HIS A 111 6.45 -12.88 -3.57
N LEU A 112 7.13 -12.00 -4.33
CA LEU A 112 6.97 -10.54 -4.21
C LEU A 112 5.57 -10.08 -4.66
N LEU A 113 4.95 -10.84 -5.56
CA LEU A 113 3.62 -10.58 -6.11
C LEU A 113 2.49 -11.27 -5.33
N GLY A 114 2.81 -11.93 -4.22
CA GLY A 114 1.82 -12.70 -3.45
C GLY A 114 1.60 -14.14 -3.95
N PHE A 115 2.29 -14.58 -5.01
CA PHE A 115 2.20 -15.96 -5.51
C PHE A 115 3.26 -16.87 -4.86
N ASP A 116 3.28 -16.90 -3.54
CA ASP A 116 4.23 -17.69 -2.73
C ASP A 116 3.80 -19.16 -2.55
N ASN A 117 2.49 -19.41 -2.40
CA ASN A 117 1.92 -20.73 -2.21
C ASN A 117 0.60 -20.90 -3.00
N PRO A 118 0.19 -22.15 -3.33
CA PRO A 118 -0.98 -22.40 -4.18
C PRO A 118 -2.33 -21.91 -3.61
N ALA A 119 -2.51 -21.94 -2.29
CA ALA A 119 -3.75 -21.45 -1.68
C ALA A 119 -3.86 -19.91 -1.79
N LYS A 120 -2.75 -19.22 -1.55
CA LYS A 120 -2.68 -17.76 -1.67
C LYS A 120 -2.71 -17.31 -3.13
N ALA A 121 -2.15 -18.08 -4.06
CA ALA A 121 -2.17 -17.77 -5.48
C ALA A 121 -3.60 -17.60 -6.03
N LEU A 122 -4.51 -18.51 -5.68
CA LEU A 122 -5.92 -18.41 -6.09
C LEU A 122 -6.59 -17.17 -5.51
N LEU A 123 -6.38 -16.91 -4.21
CA LEU A 123 -6.88 -15.70 -3.57
C LEU A 123 -6.33 -14.43 -4.22
N THR A 124 -5.03 -14.34 -4.48
CA THR A 124 -4.40 -13.16 -5.07
C THR A 124 -4.93 -12.92 -6.49
N ALA A 125 -5.12 -13.97 -7.29
CA ALA A 125 -5.73 -13.84 -8.61
C ALA A 125 -7.18 -13.31 -8.52
N THR A 126 -7.98 -13.85 -7.59
CA THR A 126 -9.35 -13.36 -7.33
C THR A 126 -9.35 -11.90 -6.88
N LYS A 127 -8.47 -11.53 -5.95
CA LYS A 127 -8.28 -10.16 -5.44
C LYS A 127 -8.03 -9.17 -6.56
N GLU A 128 -7.01 -9.42 -7.38
CA GLU A 128 -6.63 -8.50 -8.45
C GLU A 128 -7.68 -8.39 -9.57
N ALA A 129 -8.43 -9.47 -9.84
CA ALA A 129 -9.52 -9.44 -10.80
C ALA A 129 -10.74 -8.65 -10.27
N VAL A 130 -11.19 -8.93 -9.05
CA VAL A 130 -12.33 -8.24 -8.42
C VAL A 130 -12.04 -6.75 -8.21
N ASP A 131 -10.84 -6.40 -7.73
CA ASP A 131 -10.46 -5.01 -7.49
C ASP A 131 -10.46 -4.17 -8.79
N ASN A 132 -9.99 -4.76 -9.90
CA ASN A 132 -9.99 -4.09 -11.20
C ASN A 132 -11.41 -3.93 -11.75
N SER A 133 -12.27 -4.94 -11.59
CA SER A 133 -13.68 -4.85 -11.97
C SER A 133 -14.42 -3.76 -11.19
N LEU A 134 -14.23 -3.70 -9.86
CA LEU A 134 -14.82 -2.65 -9.02
C LEU A 134 -14.34 -1.26 -9.42
N ASP A 135 -13.03 -1.08 -9.61
CA ASP A 135 -12.46 0.20 -10.03
C ASP A 135 -13.00 0.62 -11.42
N ALA A 136 -13.15 -0.31 -12.37
CA ALA A 136 -13.64 -0.01 -13.71
C ALA A 136 -15.11 0.44 -13.72
N CYS A 137 -15.96 -0.22 -12.92
CA CYS A 137 -17.36 0.17 -12.77
C CYS A 137 -17.48 1.56 -12.09
N GLU A 138 -16.75 1.79 -11.00
CA GLU A 138 -16.77 3.07 -10.28
C GLU A 138 -16.28 4.24 -11.14
N GLU A 139 -15.18 4.07 -11.88
CA GLU A 139 -14.64 5.10 -12.78
C GLU A 139 -15.61 5.43 -13.93
N ALA A 140 -16.45 4.48 -14.35
CA ALA A 140 -17.47 4.68 -15.37
C ALA A 140 -18.81 5.21 -14.82
N GLY A 141 -18.95 5.36 -13.51
CA GLY A 141 -20.22 5.75 -12.89
C GLY A 141 -21.29 4.65 -12.97
N ILE A 142 -20.89 3.38 -13.06
CA ILE A 142 -21.78 2.21 -13.14
C ILE A 142 -21.80 1.52 -11.78
N LEU A 143 -23.00 1.19 -11.27
CA LEU A 143 -23.12 0.39 -10.05
C LEU A 143 -22.61 -1.03 -10.31
N PRO A 144 -21.56 -1.49 -9.60
CA PRO A 144 -20.91 -2.76 -9.91
C PRO A 144 -21.84 -3.95 -9.72
N GLU A 145 -21.88 -4.83 -10.70
CA GLU A 145 -22.39 -6.18 -10.60
C GLU A 145 -21.30 -7.12 -11.08
N ILE A 146 -20.80 -7.94 -10.16
CA ILE A 146 -19.63 -8.78 -10.39
C ILE A 146 -20.01 -10.24 -10.14
N THR A 147 -19.70 -11.09 -11.11
CA THR A 147 -19.79 -12.54 -10.97
C THR A 147 -18.39 -13.13 -10.86
N VAL A 148 -18.11 -13.81 -9.75
CA VAL A 148 -16.88 -14.54 -9.50
C VAL A 148 -17.22 -16.03 -9.52
N ALA A 149 -16.64 -16.79 -10.43
CA ALA A 149 -16.81 -18.24 -10.52
C ALA A 149 -15.46 -18.94 -10.46
N ILE A 150 -15.37 -20.00 -9.68
CA ILE A 150 -14.18 -20.82 -9.53
C ILE A 150 -14.57 -22.27 -9.80
N GLU A 151 -14.04 -22.84 -10.88
CA GLU A 151 -14.31 -24.21 -11.28
C GLU A 151 -13.07 -25.09 -11.04
N GLU A 152 -13.25 -26.24 -10.39
CA GLU A 152 -12.19 -27.24 -10.23
C GLU A 152 -12.05 -28.03 -11.54
N GLN A 153 -10.91 -27.86 -12.22
CA GLN A 153 -10.60 -28.57 -13.48
C GLN A 153 -9.82 -29.86 -13.20
N ALA A 154 -8.99 -29.84 -12.15
CA ALA A 154 -8.28 -30.97 -11.59
C ALA A 154 -7.96 -30.66 -10.11
N GLU A 155 -7.43 -31.64 -9.36
CA GLU A 155 -7.13 -31.51 -7.92
C GLU A 155 -6.30 -30.26 -7.56
N ASP A 156 -5.35 -29.88 -8.42
CA ASP A 156 -4.46 -28.73 -8.25
C ASP A 156 -4.70 -27.60 -9.25
N ARG A 157 -5.78 -27.66 -10.06
CA ARG A 157 -6.05 -26.69 -11.14
C ARG A 157 -7.47 -26.14 -11.06
N PHE A 158 -7.54 -24.82 -11.07
CA PHE A 158 -8.79 -24.09 -10.99
C PHE A 158 -8.90 -23.09 -12.14
N ARG A 159 -10.11 -22.99 -12.70
CA ARG A 159 -10.48 -21.90 -13.61
C ARG A 159 -11.16 -20.81 -12.79
N LEU A 160 -10.49 -19.67 -12.66
CA LEU A 160 -11.08 -18.46 -12.10
C LEU A 160 -11.68 -17.64 -13.25
N SER A 161 -12.97 -17.33 -13.15
CA SER A 161 -13.69 -16.46 -14.06
C SER A 161 -14.27 -15.28 -13.29
N VAL A 162 -13.93 -14.05 -13.67
CA VAL A 162 -14.53 -12.83 -13.12
C VAL A 162 -15.18 -12.05 -14.25
N THR A 163 -16.47 -11.79 -14.11
CA THR A 163 -17.27 -11.02 -15.07
C THR A 163 -17.81 -9.78 -14.39
N ASP A 164 -17.67 -8.62 -15.04
CA ASP A 164 -18.22 -7.35 -14.58
C ASP A 164 -19.14 -6.72 -15.61
N ASN A 165 -20.01 -5.84 -15.12
CA ASN A 165 -20.84 -4.94 -15.91
C ASN A 165 -20.16 -3.57 -16.15
N GLY A 166 -18.82 -3.51 -16.15
CA GLY A 166 -18.08 -2.27 -16.36
C GLY A 166 -18.20 -1.72 -17.78
N PRO A 167 -17.45 -0.67 -18.13
CA PRO A 167 -17.50 -0.04 -19.46
C PRO A 167 -16.90 -0.90 -20.59
N GLY A 168 -16.34 -2.07 -20.27
CA GLY A 168 -15.50 -2.85 -21.17
C GLY A 168 -14.13 -2.21 -21.42
N ILE A 169 -13.30 -2.90 -22.20
CA ILE A 169 -11.95 -2.47 -22.57
C ILE A 169 -11.88 -2.35 -24.09
N VAL A 170 -11.36 -1.22 -24.56
CA VAL A 170 -11.18 -0.98 -26.00
C VAL A 170 -10.20 -2.02 -26.57
N ARG A 171 -10.55 -2.64 -27.70
CA ARG A 171 -9.79 -3.72 -28.37
C ARG A 171 -8.28 -3.51 -28.43
N ASN A 172 -7.82 -2.31 -28.76
CA ASN A 172 -6.39 -1.97 -28.88
C ASN A 172 -5.64 -1.89 -27.53
N GLN A 173 -6.36 -1.83 -26.40
CA GLN A 173 -5.79 -1.78 -25.06
C GLN A 173 -5.79 -3.14 -24.35
N VAL A 174 -6.69 -4.07 -24.72
CA VAL A 174 -6.85 -5.37 -24.04
C VAL A 174 -5.52 -6.09 -23.88
N ALA A 175 -4.77 -6.28 -24.97
CA ALA A 175 -3.47 -6.94 -24.93
C ALA A 175 -2.48 -6.28 -23.96
N LYS A 176 -2.44 -4.94 -23.90
CA LYS A 176 -1.51 -4.21 -23.04
C LYS A 176 -1.90 -4.29 -21.57
N VAL A 177 -3.19 -4.29 -21.26
CA VAL A 177 -3.70 -4.38 -19.87
C VAL A 177 -3.37 -5.73 -19.24
N PHE A 178 -3.52 -6.82 -19.99
CA PHE A 178 -3.34 -8.18 -19.47
C PHE A 178 -1.96 -8.80 -19.73
N GLY A 179 -1.20 -8.29 -20.70
CA GLY A 179 0.08 -8.87 -21.09
C GLY A 179 1.29 -7.94 -21.02
N LYS A 180 1.19 -6.80 -20.32
CA LYS A 180 2.34 -5.93 -20.04
C LYS A 180 2.37 -5.52 -18.57
N LEU A 181 3.41 -5.95 -17.85
CA LEU A 181 3.61 -5.51 -16.47
C LEU A 181 4.00 -4.03 -16.43
N LEU A 182 3.58 -3.34 -15.35
CA LEU A 182 3.75 -1.90 -15.15
C LEU A 182 3.04 -1.05 -16.21
N TYR A 183 1.86 -1.48 -16.65
CA TYR A 183 1.02 -0.76 -17.60
C TYR A 183 -0.31 -0.35 -16.95
N GLY A 184 -0.74 0.89 -17.18
CA GLY A 184 -1.94 1.43 -16.55
C GLY A 184 -1.93 2.95 -16.41
N SER A 185 -3.09 3.51 -16.10
CA SER A 185 -3.31 4.96 -15.95
C SER A 185 -3.00 5.49 -14.54
N LYS A 186 -2.81 4.61 -13.55
CA LYS A 186 -2.80 4.94 -12.11
C LYS A 186 -1.42 5.33 -11.53
N PHE A 187 -0.33 5.28 -12.29
CA PHE A 187 1.05 5.49 -11.79
C PHE A 187 1.42 6.93 -11.43
N HIS A 188 0.82 7.91 -12.11
CA HIS A 188 1.28 9.29 -12.06
C HIS A 188 0.38 10.20 -11.23
N VAL A 189 -0.63 9.63 -10.57
CA VAL A 189 -1.68 10.38 -9.88
C VAL A 189 -1.83 9.86 -8.46
N LEU A 190 -1.60 10.74 -7.48
CA LEU A 190 -1.91 10.46 -6.07
C LEU A 190 -3.43 10.56 -5.88
N ARG A 191 -4.10 9.41 -5.98
CA ARG A 191 -5.55 9.26 -5.81
C ARG A 191 -5.83 7.96 -5.05
N GLN A 192 -6.82 8.00 -4.14
CA GLN A 192 -7.29 6.77 -3.49
C GLN A 192 -7.78 5.78 -4.54
N SER A 193 -7.25 4.57 -4.50
CA SER A 193 -7.57 3.46 -5.40
C SER A 193 -7.24 2.13 -4.73
N ARG A 194 -7.84 1.03 -5.23
CA ARG A 194 -7.54 -0.35 -4.79
C ARG A 194 -6.19 -0.82 -5.36
N GLY A 195 -5.98 -0.57 -6.65
CA GLY A 195 -4.74 -0.86 -7.38
C GLY A 195 -3.87 0.38 -7.64
N GLN A 196 -2.59 0.36 -7.23
CA GLN A 196 -1.67 1.50 -7.42
C GLN A 196 -0.62 1.32 -8.52
N GLN A 197 -0.23 0.09 -8.85
CA GLN A 197 1.02 -0.16 -9.58
C GLN A 197 0.85 -0.83 -10.95
N GLY A 198 -0.37 -1.08 -11.44
CA GLY A 198 -0.57 -1.70 -12.77
C GLY A 198 0.19 -3.03 -12.99
N ILE A 199 0.42 -3.79 -11.91
CA ILE A 199 1.07 -5.11 -11.95
C ILE A 199 0.05 -6.24 -11.76
N GLY A 200 -0.99 -6.00 -10.94
CA GLY A 200 -1.88 -7.02 -10.37
C GLY A 200 -2.38 -8.10 -11.32
N ILE A 201 -3.25 -7.71 -12.25
CA ILE A 201 -3.90 -8.68 -13.14
C ILE A 201 -2.93 -9.30 -14.16
N SER A 202 -1.94 -8.55 -14.63
CA SER A 202 -0.86 -9.08 -15.47
C SER A 202 -0.02 -10.10 -14.72
N ALA A 203 0.23 -9.91 -13.42
CA ALA A 203 0.91 -10.88 -12.57
C ALA A 203 0.09 -12.16 -12.37
N ALA A 204 -1.23 -12.04 -12.17
CA ALA A 204 -2.14 -13.20 -12.12
C ALA A 204 -2.12 -13.98 -13.44
N GLY A 205 -2.19 -13.29 -14.58
CA GLY A 205 -2.08 -13.89 -15.91
C GLY A 205 -0.73 -14.56 -16.14
N MET A 206 0.37 -13.93 -15.72
CA MET A 206 1.71 -14.53 -15.77
C MET A 206 1.78 -15.80 -14.93
N TYR A 207 1.22 -15.79 -13.72
CA TYR A 207 1.20 -16.96 -12.85
C TYR A 207 0.39 -18.12 -13.46
N ALA A 208 -0.78 -17.82 -14.03
CA ALA A 208 -1.59 -18.78 -14.76
C ALA A 208 -0.78 -19.43 -15.90
N GLN A 209 -0.18 -18.61 -16.77
CA GLN A 209 0.67 -19.09 -17.87
C GLN A 209 1.86 -19.94 -17.38
N LEU A 210 2.54 -19.54 -16.31
CA LEU A 210 3.69 -20.27 -15.78
C LEU A 210 3.33 -21.62 -15.16
N THR A 211 2.12 -21.73 -14.61
CA THR A 211 1.69 -22.94 -13.88
C THR A 211 0.90 -23.92 -14.74
N THR A 212 0.07 -23.42 -15.67
CA THR A 212 -0.79 -24.28 -16.51
C THR A 212 -0.40 -24.27 -17.98
N GLY A 213 0.41 -23.31 -18.43
CA GLY A 213 0.75 -23.09 -19.83
C GLY A 213 -0.37 -22.43 -20.65
N GLN A 214 -1.55 -22.20 -20.05
CA GLN A 214 -2.71 -21.69 -20.75
C GLN A 214 -2.67 -20.16 -20.88
N PRO A 215 -3.18 -19.60 -21.99
CA PRO A 215 -3.36 -18.16 -22.12
C PRO A 215 -4.46 -17.65 -21.18
N VAL A 216 -4.42 -16.35 -20.87
CA VAL A 216 -5.55 -15.65 -20.26
C VAL A 216 -6.60 -15.43 -21.34
N ARG A 217 -7.86 -15.78 -21.05
CA ARG A 217 -8.99 -15.56 -21.97
C ARG A 217 -9.76 -14.34 -21.52
N ILE A 218 -9.99 -13.41 -22.43
CA ILE A 218 -10.70 -12.16 -22.15
C ILE A 218 -11.81 -11.96 -23.16
N THR A 219 -13.03 -11.80 -22.68
CA THR A 219 -14.16 -11.35 -23.48
C THR A 219 -14.53 -9.95 -23.03
N SER A 220 -14.58 -8.97 -23.94
CA SER A 220 -14.94 -7.60 -23.58
C SER A 220 -15.83 -6.95 -24.62
N ARG A 221 -16.78 -6.15 -24.14
CA ARG A 221 -17.72 -5.38 -24.96
C ARG A 221 -17.86 -3.98 -24.39
N THR A 222 -17.71 -2.97 -25.24
CA THR A 222 -17.67 -1.56 -24.81
C THR A 222 -19.02 -0.85 -24.83
N GLY A 223 -20.11 -1.54 -25.15
CA GLY A 223 -21.43 -0.93 -25.26
C GLY A 223 -22.40 -1.65 -26.18
N LYS A 224 -23.68 -1.29 -26.03
CA LYS A 224 -24.78 -1.79 -26.85
C LYS A 224 -24.53 -1.52 -28.34
N GLY A 225 -24.76 -2.54 -29.17
CA GLY A 225 -24.54 -2.46 -30.63
C GLY A 225 -23.08 -2.49 -31.07
N ARG A 226 -22.11 -2.59 -30.15
CA ARG A 226 -20.72 -2.93 -30.47
C ARG A 226 -20.52 -4.45 -30.41
N PRO A 227 -19.65 -5.02 -31.25
CA PRO A 227 -19.29 -6.43 -31.16
C PRO A 227 -18.56 -6.70 -29.83
N ALA A 228 -18.76 -7.89 -29.28
CA ALA A 228 -17.91 -8.39 -28.19
C ALA A 228 -16.68 -9.05 -28.81
N HIS A 229 -15.51 -8.79 -28.23
CA HIS A 229 -14.25 -9.33 -28.70
C HIS A 229 -13.70 -10.33 -27.69
N PHE A 230 -13.29 -11.50 -28.19
CA PHE A 230 -12.62 -12.56 -27.44
C PHE A 230 -11.14 -12.59 -27.78
N PHE A 231 -10.30 -12.59 -26.74
CA PHE A 231 -8.85 -12.64 -26.84
C PHE A 231 -8.28 -13.81 -26.05
N GLU A 232 -7.23 -14.40 -26.60
CA GLU A 232 -6.31 -15.26 -25.86
C GLU A 232 -4.95 -14.59 -25.82
N ILE A 233 -4.48 -14.24 -24.62
CA ILE A 233 -3.27 -13.44 -24.43
C ILE A 233 -2.26 -14.22 -23.58
N GLN A 234 -1.03 -14.27 -24.09
CA GLN A 234 0.16 -14.71 -23.36
C GLN A 234 1.11 -13.54 -23.13
N ILE A 235 1.96 -13.65 -22.11
CA ILE A 235 3.00 -12.69 -21.77
C ILE A 235 4.33 -13.24 -22.26
N ASP A 236 5.01 -12.48 -23.12
CA ASP A 236 6.44 -12.71 -23.39
C ASP A 236 7.24 -12.16 -22.21
N THR A 237 7.70 -13.05 -21.34
CA THR A 237 8.44 -12.65 -20.14
C THR A 237 9.85 -12.16 -20.45
N THR A 238 10.40 -12.40 -21.63
CA THR A 238 11.72 -11.88 -22.02
C THR A 238 11.65 -10.42 -22.45
N ARG A 239 10.58 -10.04 -23.16
CA ARG A 239 10.38 -8.68 -23.67
C ARG A 239 9.44 -7.81 -22.83
N ASN A 240 8.68 -8.41 -21.91
CA ASN A 240 7.56 -7.77 -21.22
C ASN A 240 6.56 -7.17 -22.23
N GLU A 241 6.18 -7.98 -23.23
CA GLU A 241 5.23 -7.62 -24.28
C GLU A 241 4.11 -8.67 -24.38
N PRO A 242 2.88 -8.25 -24.74
CA PRO A 242 1.78 -9.18 -24.92
C PRO A 242 1.92 -9.92 -26.26
N LYS A 243 1.66 -11.23 -26.23
CA LYS A 243 1.49 -12.08 -27.41
C LYS A 243 0.03 -12.48 -27.52
N VAL A 244 -0.66 -11.90 -28.51
CA VAL A 244 -2.06 -12.24 -28.83
C VAL A 244 -2.08 -13.50 -29.67
N LEU A 245 -2.73 -14.56 -29.20
CA LEU A 245 -2.89 -15.82 -29.92
C LEU A 245 -4.16 -15.81 -30.77
N THR A 246 -5.25 -15.32 -30.19
CA THR A 246 -6.57 -15.26 -30.81
C THR A 246 -7.16 -13.87 -30.59
N ASP A 247 -7.78 -13.32 -31.63
CA ASP A 247 -8.61 -12.10 -31.59
C ASP A 247 -9.77 -12.34 -32.56
N ARG A 248 -10.97 -12.53 -32.01
CA ARG A 248 -12.18 -12.76 -32.80
C ARG A 248 -13.39 -12.09 -32.18
N GLU A 249 -14.38 -11.81 -33.01
CA GLU A 249 -15.70 -11.37 -32.55
C GLU A 249 -16.49 -12.58 -32.07
N VAL A 250 -17.23 -12.41 -30.97
CA VAL A 250 -18.10 -13.43 -30.38
C VAL A 250 -19.45 -12.82 -30.04
N GLU A 251 -20.49 -13.65 -30.04
CA GLU A 251 -21.77 -13.25 -29.49
C GLU A 251 -21.70 -13.29 -27.97
N TRP A 252 -22.14 -12.22 -27.33
CA TRP A 252 -22.19 -12.11 -25.88
C TRP A 252 -23.41 -11.28 -25.49
N GLU A 253 -24.29 -11.86 -24.67
CA GLU A 253 -25.60 -11.28 -24.34
C GLU A 253 -25.53 -10.06 -23.42
N VAL A 254 -24.36 -9.77 -22.85
CA VAL A 254 -24.15 -8.60 -21.98
C VAL A 254 -24.01 -7.33 -22.83
N GLU A 255 -24.64 -6.22 -22.44
CA GLU A 255 -24.58 -4.95 -23.18
C GLU A 255 -23.18 -4.30 -23.13
N HIS A 256 -22.52 -4.34 -21.99
CA HIS A 256 -21.15 -3.88 -21.78
C HIS A 256 -20.52 -4.60 -20.58
N GLY A 257 -19.21 -4.80 -20.62
CA GLY A 257 -18.51 -5.46 -19.53
C GLY A 257 -17.23 -6.14 -19.97
N THR A 258 -16.57 -6.76 -19.00
CA THR A 258 -15.40 -7.61 -19.25
C THR A 258 -15.51 -8.91 -18.47
N ARG A 259 -15.20 -10.03 -19.13
CA ARG A 259 -14.99 -11.34 -18.52
C ARG A 259 -13.53 -11.71 -18.67
N VAL A 260 -12.87 -12.02 -17.56
CA VAL A 260 -11.48 -12.48 -17.50
C VAL A 260 -11.48 -13.90 -16.95
N GLU A 261 -10.86 -14.82 -17.68
CA GLU A 261 -10.74 -16.22 -17.30
C GLU A 261 -9.27 -16.64 -17.29
N MET A 262 -8.86 -17.27 -16.19
CA MET A 262 -7.49 -17.72 -15.97
C MET A 262 -7.52 -19.15 -15.42
N ASP A 263 -6.76 -20.04 -16.07
CA ASP A 263 -6.52 -21.38 -15.57
C ASP A 263 -5.20 -21.35 -14.76
N LEU A 264 -5.28 -21.52 -13.44
CA LEU A 264 -4.11 -21.45 -12.56
C LEU A 264 -3.98 -22.67 -11.66
N ALA A 265 -2.74 -23.03 -11.31
CA ALA A 265 -2.50 -24.00 -10.27
C ALA A 265 -2.81 -23.39 -8.89
N GLY A 266 -3.52 -24.12 -8.03
CA GLY A 266 -3.97 -23.57 -6.76
C GLY A 266 -4.46 -24.63 -5.79
N THR A 267 -4.84 -24.20 -4.59
CA THR A 267 -5.54 -25.06 -3.63
C THR A 267 -6.72 -24.30 -3.07
N TYR A 268 -7.92 -24.85 -3.23
CA TYR A 268 -9.11 -24.29 -2.61
C TYR A 268 -9.24 -24.80 -1.16
N LYS A 269 -9.36 -23.87 -0.21
CA LYS A 269 -9.56 -24.16 1.21
C LYS A 269 -10.75 -23.36 1.71
N LYS A 270 -11.64 -24.00 2.48
CA LYS A 270 -12.74 -23.32 3.19
C LYS A 270 -12.28 -22.79 4.55
N GLY A 271 -13.05 -21.84 5.09
CA GLY A 271 -12.85 -21.27 6.42
C GLY A 271 -12.15 -19.91 6.42
N ARG A 272 -11.54 -19.53 7.55
CA ARG A 272 -10.87 -18.24 7.73
C ARG A 272 -9.75 -18.07 6.70
N ARG A 273 -9.63 -16.87 6.09
CA ARG A 273 -8.60 -16.55 5.08
C ARG A 273 -8.72 -17.35 3.77
N SER A 274 -9.94 -17.79 3.46
CA SER A 274 -10.28 -18.43 2.19
C SER A 274 -10.66 -17.40 1.12
N VAL A 275 -10.76 -17.89 -0.12
CA VAL A 275 -11.30 -17.10 -1.23
C VAL A 275 -12.76 -16.74 -0.97
N ASP A 276 -13.54 -17.64 -0.38
CA ASP A 276 -14.93 -17.37 0.01
C ASP A 276 -14.98 -16.16 0.95
N ASP A 277 -14.22 -16.22 2.04
CA ASP A 277 -14.12 -15.15 3.04
C ASP A 277 -13.68 -13.82 2.41
N TYR A 278 -12.83 -13.87 1.38
CA TYR A 278 -12.39 -12.67 0.67
C TYR A 278 -13.52 -12.05 -0.14
N VAL A 279 -14.27 -12.86 -0.89
CA VAL A 279 -15.39 -12.39 -1.71
C VAL A 279 -16.48 -11.80 -0.80
N MET A 280 -16.76 -12.45 0.34
CA MET A 280 -17.71 -11.92 1.33
C MET A 280 -17.24 -10.59 1.94
N GLN A 281 -15.99 -10.50 2.38
CA GLN A 281 -15.42 -9.27 2.92
C GLN A 281 -15.36 -8.17 1.86
N SER A 282 -15.13 -8.52 0.58
CA SER A 282 -15.14 -7.57 -0.53
C SER A 282 -16.53 -6.98 -0.74
N ALA A 283 -17.59 -7.79 -0.70
CA ALA A 283 -18.97 -7.29 -0.77
C ALA A 283 -19.27 -6.35 0.41
N LEU A 284 -18.83 -6.69 1.63
CA LEU A 284 -18.99 -5.86 2.82
C LEU A 284 -18.29 -4.50 2.69
N ALA A 285 -17.06 -4.48 2.18
CA ALA A 285 -16.28 -3.25 2.01
C ALA A 285 -16.79 -2.36 0.86
N ASN A 286 -17.64 -2.91 -0.02
CA ASN A 286 -18.15 -2.27 -1.23
C ASN A 286 -19.69 -2.36 -1.24
N PRO A 287 -20.38 -1.61 -0.35
CA PRO A 287 -21.82 -1.76 -0.11
C PRO A 287 -22.69 -1.41 -1.33
N HIS A 288 -22.14 -0.72 -2.34
CA HIS A 288 -22.80 -0.38 -3.60
C HIS A 288 -22.68 -1.48 -4.67
N ALA A 289 -21.91 -2.55 -4.42
CA ALA A 289 -21.67 -3.62 -5.36
C ALA A 289 -22.59 -4.82 -5.11
N THR A 290 -23.11 -5.40 -6.18
CA THR A 290 -23.76 -6.71 -6.16
C THR A 290 -22.72 -7.77 -6.53
N VAL A 291 -22.61 -8.84 -5.74
CA VAL A 291 -21.61 -9.90 -5.94
C VAL A 291 -22.30 -11.25 -6.02
N HIS A 292 -22.09 -11.94 -7.14
CA HIS A 292 -22.49 -13.32 -7.36
C HIS A 292 -21.24 -14.20 -7.27
N TYR A 293 -21.23 -15.17 -6.36
CA TYR A 293 -20.09 -16.04 -6.14
C TYR A 293 -20.45 -17.51 -6.32
N LYS A 294 -19.75 -18.18 -7.23
CA LYS A 294 -19.86 -19.61 -7.51
C LYS A 294 -18.58 -20.30 -7.04
N PRO A 295 -18.56 -20.86 -5.80
CA PRO A 295 -17.39 -21.59 -5.32
C PRO A 295 -17.23 -22.91 -6.08
N PRO A 296 -16.03 -23.54 -6.07
CA PRO A 296 -15.83 -24.84 -6.71
C PRO A 296 -16.58 -25.97 -5.97
N LYS A 297 -16.86 -25.77 -4.68
CA LYS A 297 -17.59 -26.71 -3.81
C LYS A 297 -18.53 -25.96 -2.88
N GLY A 298 -19.80 -26.32 -2.88
CA GLY A 298 -20.83 -25.74 -2.00
C GLY A 298 -21.83 -24.87 -2.77
N ASP A 299 -22.65 -24.14 -2.02
CA ASP A 299 -23.76 -23.37 -2.59
C ASP A 299 -23.27 -22.05 -3.20
N GLU A 300 -23.97 -21.62 -4.25
CA GLU A 300 -23.79 -20.28 -4.80
C GLU A 300 -24.18 -19.24 -3.76
N LEU A 301 -23.37 -18.19 -3.65
CA LEU A 301 -23.59 -17.10 -2.72
C LEU A 301 -23.92 -15.84 -3.51
N HIS A 302 -25.09 -15.28 -3.23
CA HIS A 302 -25.53 -14.02 -3.81
C HIS A 302 -25.56 -12.93 -2.74
N ARG A 303 -24.93 -11.80 -3.05
CA ARG A 303 -24.92 -10.61 -2.19
C ARG A 303 -25.43 -9.42 -2.98
N GLU A 304 -26.63 -8.97 -2.63
CA GLU A 304 -27.19 -7.73 -3.13
C GLU A 304 -26.52 -6.52 -2.48
N ARG A 305 -26.38 -5.45 -3.25
CA ARG A 305 -25.91 -4.15 -2.77
C ARG A 305 -26.84 -3.59 -1.69
N LEU A 306 -26.25 -2.90 -0.73
CA LEU A 306 -26.93 -2.18 0.35
C LEU A 306 -27.36 -0.77 -0.06
N THR A 307 -26.73 -0.20 -1.09
CA THR A 307 -27.03 1.14 -1.59
C THR A 307 -26.99 1.18 -3.12
N SER A 308 -27.85 2.03 -3.69
CA SER A 308 -27.83 2.40 -5.11
C SER A 308 -27.05 3.68 -5.39
N GLU A 309 -26.47 4.30 -4.36
CA GLU A 309 -25.62 5.48 -4.50
C GLU A 309 -24.15 5.06 -4.66
N LEU A 310 -23.53 5.54 -5.74
CA LEU A 310 -22.10 5.35 -5.93
C LEU A 310 -21.30 6.21 -4.95
N PRO A 311 -20.17 5.70 -4.45
CA PRO A 311 -19.15 6.51 -3.81
C PRO A 311 -18.75 7.68 -4.70
N ARG A 312 -18.60 8.87 -4.10
CA ARG A 312 -18.03 10.02 -4.82
C ARG A 312 -16.65 9.68 -5.40
N GLU A 313 -16.33 10.23 -6.56
CA GLU A 313 -15.03 9.99 -7.19
C GLU A 313 -13.91 10.60 -6.32
N PRO A 314 -12.86 9.81 -5.98
CA PRO A 314 -11.72 10.36 -5.27
C PRO A 314 -11.01 11.42 -6.12
N LEU A 315 -10.70 12.57 -5.52
CA LEU A 315 -9.98 13.63 -6.24
C LEU A 315 -8.47 13.38 -6.18
N ALA A 316 -7.80 13.59 -7.31
CA ALA A 316 -6.35 13.59 -7.38
C ALA A 316 -5.75 14.73 -6.54
N ILE A 317 -4.65 14.46 -5.83
CA ILE A 317 -3.89 15.47 -5.10
C ILE A 317 -2.46 15.59 -5.60
N LYS A 318 -1.89 16.79 -5.41
CA LYS A 318 -0.45 17.00 -5.52
C LYS A 318 0.25 16.48 -4.27
N PRO A 319 1.51 16.02 -4.39
CA PRO A 319 2.28 15.60 -3.23
C PRO A 319 2.41 16.74 -2.22
N HIS A 320 2.32 16.41 -0.94
CA HIS A 320 2.54 17.37 0.13
C HIS A 320 4.03 17.43 0.49
N PRO A 321 4.62 18.61 0.77
CA PRO A 321 6.06 18.74 1.01
C PRO A 321 6.61 17.83 2.12
N TYR A 322 5.86 17.64 3.21
CA TYR A 322 6.25 16.74 4.31
C TYR A 322 6.35 15.25 3.92
N GLY A 323 5.82 14.86 2.76
CA GLY A 323 5.80 13.47 2.30
C GLY A 323 6.81 13.12 1.21
N VAL A 324 7.54 14.11 0.70
CA VAL A 324 8.42 13.91 -0.45
C VAL A 324 9.83 13.59 0.02
N GLU A 325 10.45 12.57 -0.58
CA GLU A 325 11.84 12.20 -0.33
C GLU A 325 12.81 13.11 -1.09
N LEU A 326 14.06 13.23 -0.62
CA LEU A 326 15.08 14.07 -1.26
C LEU A 326 15.26 13.76 -2.77
N GLY A 327 15.33 12.48 -3.14
CA GLY A 327 15.48 12.07 -4.54
C GLY A 327 14.29 12.48 -5.41
N VAL A 328 13.08 12.37 -4.87
CA VAL A 328 11.84 12.78 -5.56
C VAL A 328 11.82 14.30 -5.70
N LEU A 329 12.19 15.04 -4.65
CA LEU A 329 12.30 16.50 -4.70
C LEU A 329 13.30 16.96 -5.79
N ILE A 330 14.44 16.28 -5.91
CA ILE A 330 15.43 16.56 -6.98
C ILE A 330 14.80 16.35 -8.36
N SER A 331 14.11 15.22 -8.59
CA SER A 331 13.44 14.96 -9.87
C SER A 331 12.36 16.01 -10.16
N MET A 332 11.50 16.29 -9.17
CA MET A 332 10.43 17.29 -9.30
C MET A 332 10.98 18.67 -9.67
N LEU A 333 12.06 19.13 -9.04
CA LEU A 333 12.67 20.43 -9.36
C LEU A 333 13.37 20.46 -10.73
N ARG A 334 13.78 19.30 -11.28
CA ARG A 334 14.31 19.19 -12.65
C ARG A 334 13.19 19.20 -13.69
N ASP A 335 12.11 18.49 -13.41
CA ASP A 335 10.99 18.28 -14.33
C ASP A 335 9.95 19.41 -14.28
N THR A 336 10.01 20.26 -13.25
CA THR A 336 9.07 21.36 -13.04
C THR A 336 8.97 22.31 -14.23
N LYS A 337 7.76 22.84 -14.45
CA LYS A 337 7.48 23.93 -15.39
C LYS A 337 7.70 25.32 -14.76
N GLY A 338 7.93 25.38 -13.44
CA GLY A 338 8.18 26.60 -12.70
C GLY A 338 9.45 27.31 -13.16
N ARG A 339 9.38 28.63 -13.39
CA ARG A 339 10.53 29.45 -13.79
C ARG A 339 11.41 29.89 -12.60
N SER A 340 10.83 29.92 -11.41
CA SER A 340 11.49 30.24 -10.14
C SER A 340 11.23 29.16 -9.08
N LEU A 341 12.10 29.06 -8.07
CA LEU A 341 11.97 28.13 -6.96
C LEU A 341 10.64 28.31 -6.23
N LYS A 342 10.27 29.56 -5.96
CA LYS A 342 8.97 29.92 -5.40
C LYS A 342 7.81 29.41 -6.25
N GLY A 343 7.89 29.63 -7.57
CA GLY A 343 6.88 29.19 -8.52
C GLY A 343 6.73 27.67 -8.56
N ALA A 344 7.85 26.93 -8.59
CA ALA A 344 7.86 25.47 -8.58
C ALA A 344 7.26 24.90 -7.29
N LEU A 345 7.67 25.43 -6.13
CA LEU A 345 7.12 25.00 -4.85
C LEU A 345 5.60 25.24 -4.75
N GLN A 346 5.11 26.34 -5.30
CA GLN A 346 3.68 26.66 -5.33
C GLN A 346 2.90 25.82 -6.35
N SER A 347 3.48 25.54 -7.52
CA SER A 347 2.78 24.81 -8.59
C SER A 347 2.76 23.31 -8.37
N ASP A 348 3.81 22.73 -7.79
CA ASP A 348 4.01 21.29 -7.83
C ASP A 348 3.59 20.59 -6.53
N PHE A 349 3.46 21.35 -5.43
CA PHE A 349 3.08 20.81 -4.13
C PHE A 349 1.67 21.24 -3.71
N SER A 350 1.00 20.39 -2.93
CA SER A 350 -0.26 20.77 -2.29
C SER A 350 -0.02 21.70 -1.11
N ARG A 351 -0.95 22.64 -0.90
CA ARG A 351 -1.00 23.54 0.27
C ARG A 351 0.22 24.45 0.48
N VAL A 352 1.01 24.68 -0.56
CA VAL A 352 2.10 25.67 -0.57
C VAL A 352 1.62 26.96 -1.22
N SER A 353 1.47 28.02 -0.43
CA SER A 353 1.21 29.36 -0.96
C SER A 353 2.50 30.07 -1.33
N ALA A 354 2.41 31.17 -2.08
CA ALA A 354 3.57 32.02 -2.40
C ALA A 354 4.36 32.45 -1.16
N LYS A 355 3.68 32.73 -0.04
CA LYS A 355 4.30 33.11 1.24
C LYS A 355 5.06 31.93 1.86
N VAL A 356 4.46 30.75 1.88
CA VAL A 356 5.07 29.53 2.41
C VAL A 356 6.28 29.12 1.57
N ALA A 357 6.17 29.15 0.24
CA ALA A 357 7.29 28.85 -0.66
C ALA A 357 8.50 29.79 -0.43
N GLU A 358 8.23 31.07 -0.18
CA GLU A 358 9.26 32.06 0.12
C GLU A 358 9.89 31.81 1.50
N GLU A 359 9.09 31.46 2.50
CA GLU A 359 9.55 31.10 3.85
C GLU A 359 10.43 29.84 3.82
N ILE A 360 10.03 28.80 3.10
CA ILE A 360 10.83 27.58 2.89
C ILE A 360 12.17 27.92 2.23
N SER A 361 12.13 28.72 1.15
CA SER A 361 13.34 29.11 0.42
C SER A 361 14.31 29.91 1.30
N LYS A 362 13.80 30.90 2.05
CA LYS A 362 14.58 31.72 2.98
C LYS A 362 15.17 30.88 4.12
N THR A 363 14.40 29.96 4.69
CA THR A 363 14.85 29.05 5.75
C THR A 363 15.97 28.13 5.24
N ALA A 364 15.93 27.75 3.98
CA ALA A 364 16.98 26.99 3.32
C ALA A 364 18.23 27.83 2.93
N GLY A 365 18.19 29.15 3.11
CA GLY A 365 19.26 30.06 2.66
C GLY A 365 19.32 30.22 1.13
N LEU A 366 18.22 29.95 0.42
CA LEU A 366 18.14 30.04 -1.03
C LEU A 366 17.34 31.27 -1.48
N ASN A 367 17.72 31.85 -2.61
CA ASN A 367 16.96 32.93 -3.21
C ASN A 367 15.69 32.35 -3.89
N PRO A 368 14.47 32.81 -3.54
CA PRO A 368 13.21 32.33 -4.10
C PRO A 368 13.10 32.45 -5.63
N GLU A 369 13.85 33.37 -6.25
CA GLU A 369 13.84 33.61 -7.69
C GLU A 369 14.85 32.75 -8.47
N MET A 370 15.61 31.88 -7.79
CA MET A 370 16.52 30.96 -8.46
C MET A 370 15.77 29.99 -9.37
N LYS A 371 16.41 29.62 -10.48
CA LYS A 371 15.86 28.61 -11.40
C LYS A 371 15.90 27.24 -10.73
N PRO A 372 14.77 26.54 -10.57
CA PRO A 372 14.71 25.22 -9.92
C PRO A 372 15.68 24.20 -10.53
N ARG A 373 15.76 24.19 -11.87
CA ARG A 373 16.59 23.25 -12.66
C ARG A 373 18.09 23.47 -12.51
N ALA A 374 18.51 24.63 -12.01
CA ALA A 374 19.92 24.97 -11.83
C ALA A 374 20.42 24.66 -10.41
N LEU A 375 19.56 24.18 -9.51
CA LEU A 375 19.94 23.87 -8.13
C LEU A 375 20.82 22.62 -8.07
N GLY A 376 21.95 22.75 -7.39
CA GLY A 376 22.82 21.62 -7.06
C GLY A 376 22.20 20.73 -5.96
N VAL A 377 22.68 19.49 -5.85
CA VAL A 377 22.16 18.51 -4.87
C VAL A 377 22.22 19.06 -3.44
N ALA A 378 23.32 19.72 -3.05
CA ALA A 378 23.47 20.32 -1.73
C ALA A 378 22.44 21.42 -1.43
N GLN A 379 22.03 22.19 -2.45
CA GLN A 379 21.01 23.23 -2.29
C GLN A 379 19.63 22.60 -2.13
N VAL A 380 19.32 21.54 -2.90
CA VAL A 380 18.07 20.80 -2.76
C VAL A 380 18.00 20.09 -1.40
N GLU A 381 19.13 19.58 -0.89
CA GLU A 381 19.20 19.01 0.46
C GLU A 381 18.94 20.06 1.54
N ALA A 382 19.51 21.27 1.42
CA ALA A 382 19.22 22.37 2.33
C ALA A 382 17.72 22.73 2.31
N LEU A 383 17.11 22.75 1.12
CA LEU A 383 15.67 22.96 0.95
C LEU A 383 14.85 21.85 1.63
N PHE A 384 15.23 20.59 1.42
CA PHE A 384 14.57 19.42 2.02
C PHE A 384 14.60 19.48 3.54
N ARG A 385 15.75 19.83 4.14
CA ARG A 385 15.89 19.99 5.60
C ARG A 385 15.12 21.20 6.14
N ALA A 386 14.84 22.21 5.32
CA ALA A 386 14.07 23.38 5.71
C ALA A 386 12.56 23.11 5.76
N ILE A 387 12.04 22.21 4.91
CA ILE A 387 10.59 21.93 4.80
C ILE A 387 9.94 21.59 6.16
N PRO A 388 10.46 20.64 6.98
CA PRO A 388 9.85 20.31 8.27
C PRO A 388 9.82 21.46 9.28
N ASN A 389 10.68 22.47 9.12
CA ASN A 389 10.80 23.61 10.04
C ASN A 389 9.80 24.73 9.73
N VAL A 390 9.14 24.68 8.56
CA VAL A 390 8.11 25.65 8.17
C VAL A 390 6.74 25.03 8.42
N LYS A 391 5.81 25.82 8.99
CA LYS A 391 4.44 25.37 9.23
C LYS A 391 3.64 25.41 7.92
N ILE A 392 3.30 24.23 7.40
CA ILE A 392 2.52 24.05 6.18
C ILE A 392 1.13 23.53 6.57
N MET A 393 0.10 24.00 5.87
CA MET A 393 -1.26 23.55 6.08
C MET A 393 -1.41 22.08 5.67
N ALA A 394 -2.13 21.29 6.46
CA ALA A 394 -2.41 19.90 6.15
C ALA A 394 -3.04 19.72 4.75
N PRO A 395 -2.72 18.62 4.04
CA PRO A 395 -3.32 18.29 2.74
C PRO A 395 -4.86 18.27 2.82
N PRO A 396 -5.55 18.55 1.70
CA PRO A 396 -6.99 18.45 1.64
C PRO A 396 -7.45 17.04 2.00
N THR A 397 -8.40 16.94 2.91
CA THR A 397 -8.96 15.66 3.39
C THR A 397 -10.19 15.24 2.60
N SER A 398 -10.75 16.15 1.80
CA SER A 398 -11.88 15.90 0.90
C SER A 398 -11.56 14.92 -0.22
N THR A 399 -10.31 14.46 -0.36
CA THR A 399 -9.88 13.55 -1.42
C THR A 399 -9.98 12.08 -1.03
N ILE A 400 -10.30 11.81 0.24
CA ILE A 400 -10.49 10.46 0.77
C ILE A 400 -11.98 10.15 0.81
N VAL A 401 -12.34 8.98 0.31
CA VAL A 401 -13.70 8.49 0.23
C VAL A 401 -13.82 7.32 1.21
N PRO A 402 -14.31 7.57 2.45
CA PRO A 402 -14.61 6.51 3.40
C PRO A 402 -15.76 5.63 2.92
N ILE A 403 -16.04 4.53 3.63
CA ILE A 403 -17.24 3.72 3.42
C ILE A 403 -18.45 4.42 4.05
N GLY A 404 -18.29 4.93 5.27
CA GLY A 404 -19.31 5.63 6.05
C GLY A 404 -19.86 4.78 7.19
N GLU A 405 -20.12 5.42 8.33
CA GLU A 405 -20.61 4.75 9.56
C GLU A 405 -21.87 3.91 9.29
N THR A 406 -22.88 4.51 8.65
CA THR A 406 -24.17 3.86 8.36
C THR A 406 -24.00 2.60 7.50
N LEU A 407 -23.21 2.69 6.43
CA LEU A 407 -23.03 1.56 5.51
C LEU A 407 -22.22 0.43 6.14
N ILE A 408 -21.21 0.75 6.97
CA ILE A 408 -20.49 -0.27 7.75
C ILE A 408 -21.45 -1.00 8.70
N LEU A 409 -22.32 -0.26 9.38
CA LEU A 409 -23.25 -0.83 10.36
C LEU A 409 -24.29 -1.74 9.69
N GLU A 410 -24.89 -1.30 8.58
CA GLU A 410 -25.84 -2.12 7.82
C GLU A 410 -25.16 -3.34 7.18
N GLY A 411 -23.92 -3.20 6.70
CA GLY A 411 -23.16 -4.32 6.17
C GLY A 411 -22.82 -5.38 7.23
N LEU A 412 -22.50 -4.96 8.46
CA LEU A 412 -22.28 -5.89 9.57
C LEU A 412 -23.56 -6.65 9.92
N LYS A 413 -24.72 -5.98 9.99
CA LYS A 413 -26.02 -6.62 10.23
C LYS A 413 -26.41 -7.64 9.15
N GLN A 414 -26.12 -7.35 7.89
CA GLN A 414 -26.41 -8.26 6.77
C GLN A 414 -25.48 -9.49 6.77
N THR A 415 -24.29 -9.38 7.36
CA THR A 415 -23.26 -10.43 7.30
C THR A 415 -23.27 -11.32 8.52
N VAL A 416 -23.51 -10.76 9.70
CA VAL A 416 -23.33 -11.40 11.00
C VAL A 416 -24.60 -11.25 11.81
N LYS A 417 -25.03 -12.32 12.49
CA LYS A 417 -26.09 -12.27 13.49
C LYS A 417 -25.50 -12.09 14.89
N ALA A 418 -25.49 -10.86 15.35
CA ALA A 418 -25.07 -10.39 16.66
C ALA A 418 -26.19 -9.61 17.36
N ASP A 419 -26.06 -9.42 18.68
CA ASP A 419 -27.04 -8.69 19.50
C ASP A 419 -26.83 -7.18 19.45
N PHE A 420 -25.57 -6.75 19.24
CA PHE A 420 -25.18 -5.36 19.25
C PHE A 420 -24.26 -5.02 18.08
N TYR A 421 -24.45 -3.84 17.48
CA TYR A 421 -23.65 -3.32 16.38
C TYR A 421 -23.35 -1.84 16.58
N THR A 422 -22.13 -1.42 16.28
CA THR A 422 -21.74 -0.01 16.29
C THR A 422 -20.65 0.25 15.26
N SER A 423 -20.55 1.49 14.79
CA SER A 423 -19.51 1.92 13.86
C SER A 423 -19.11 3.37 14.09
N THR A 424 -17.90 3.73 13.69
CA THR A 424 -17.40 5.11 13.73
C THR A 424 -16.46 5.40 12.58
N THR A 425 -16.52 6.63 12.07
CA THR A 425 -15.62 7.22 11.09
C THR A 425 -14.87 8.36 11.77
N ARG A 426 -13.56 8.20 11.92
CA ARG A 426 -12.73 9.22 12.56
C ARG A 426 -12.55 10.44 11.66
N PRO A 427 -12.32 11.63 12.24
CA PRO A 427 -11.86 12.78 11.47
C PRO A 427 -10.58 12.42 10.71
N PRO A 428 -10.40 12.92 9.46
CA PRO A 428 -9.20 12.65 8.70
C PRO A 428 -7.93 13.15 9.40
N ALA A 429 -6.88 12.34 9.34
CA ALA A 429 -5.55 12.65 9.85
C ALA A 429 -4.51 12.62 8.72
N VAL A 430 -3.25 12.91 9.03
CA VAL A 430 -2.17 12.98 8.04
C VAL A 430 -0.96 12.25 8.57
N TYR A 431 -0.34 11.41 7.73
CA TYR A 431 0.94 10.77 8.01
C TYR A 431 1.87 11.03 6.82
N ARG A 432 3.11 11.45 7.07
CA ARG A 432 4.09 11.79 6.00
C ARG A 432 3.47 12.57 4.83
N GLY A 433 2.66 13.59 5.10
CA GLY A 433 2.00 14.40 4.07
C GLY A 433 0.86 13.72 3.28
N ASN A 434 0.50 12.48 3.58
CA ASN A 434 -0.63 11.76 2.99
C ASN A 434 -1.83 11.80 3.95
N PRO A 435 -2.98 12.33 3.52
CA PRO A 435 -4.17 12.28 4.35
C PRO A 435 -4.67 10.82 4.43
N PHE A 436 -5.26 10.44 5.57
CA PHE A 436 -5.91 9.14 5.78
C PHE A 436 -7.11 9.25 6.73
N VAL A 437 -8.02 8.30 6.65
CA VAL A 437 -9.18 8.15 7.54
C VAL A 437 -9.18 6.73 8.12
N VAL A 438 -9.57 6.60 9.38
CA VAL A 438 -9.81 5.31 10.04
C VAL A 438 -11.30 5.17 10.31
N GLU A 439 -11.85 4.03 9.92
CA GLU A 439 -13.20 3.62 10.26
C GLU A 439 -13.14 2.32 11.06
N ALA A 440 -13.96 2.20 12.09
CA ALA A 440 -14.07 1.00 12.89
C ALA A 440 -15.54 0.61 13.03
N GLY A 441 -15.81 -0.70 13.00
CA GLY A 441 -17.11 -1.29 13.23
C GLY A 441 -16.97 -2.48 14.17
N LEU A 442 -17.99 -2.74 14.97
CA LEU A 442 -18.01 -3.79 15.97
C LEU A 442 -19.38 -4.46 15.96
N ALA A 443 -19.38 -5.79 15.95
CA ALA A 443 -20.56 -6.62 16.16
C ALA A 443 -20.29 -7.55 17.37
N TYR A 444 -21.21 -7.63 18.32
CA TYR A 444 -21.02 -8.34 19.58
C TYR A 444 -22.25 -9.18 19.98
N GLY A 445 -22.02 -10.40 20.47
CA GLY A 445 -23.07 -11.33 20.94
C GLY A 445 -23.66 -12.18 19.82
N GLY A 446 -24.88 -12.68 20.04
CA GLY A 446 -25.61 -13.53 19.11
C GLY A 446 -24.95 -14.89 18.88
N ASP A 447 -24.81 -15.27 17.60
CA ASP A 447 -24.29 -16.58 17.19
C ASP A 447 -22.74 -16.63 17.17
N LEU A 448 -22.08 -15.58 17.67
CA LEU A 448 -20.62 -15.49 17.67
C LEU A 448 -19.98 -16.34 18.79
N PRO A 449 -18.82 -16.98 18.52
CA PRO A 449 -18.17 -17.85 19.50
C PRO A 449 -17.59 -17.04 20.67
N ALA A 450 -18.07 -17.31 21.89
CA ALA A 450 -17.65 -16.57 23.08
C ALA A 450 -16.27 -16.96 23.65
N GLU A 451 -15.83 -18.19 23.38
CA GLU A 451 -14.56 -18.74 23.92
C GLU A 451 -13.40 -18.65 22.93
N GLU A 452 -13.64 -18.12 21.73
CA GLU A 452 -12.59 -17.92 20.72
C GLU A 452 -12.01 -16.50 20.75
N LEU A 453 -10.84 -16.35 20.12
CA LEU A 453 -10.30 -15.04 19.80
C LEU A 453 -11.23 -14.33 18.82
N ILE A 454 -11.38 -13.02 19.01
CA ILE A 454 -12.21 -12.21 18.13
C ILE A 454 -11.76 -12.29 16.67
N ASP A 455 -12.72 -12.16 15.77
CA ASP A 455 -12.45 -12.10 14.34
C ASP A 455 -12.17 -10.65 13.93
N LEU A 456 -10.91 -10.39 13.54
CA LEU A 456 -10.45 -9.07 13.11
C LEU A 456 -10.45 -8.98 11.57
N TRP A 457 -11.39 -8.22 11.02
CA TRP A 457 -11.50 -7.91 9.60
C TRP A 457 -10.79 -6.59 9.30
N ARG A 458 -9.80 -6.65 8.42
CA ARG A 458 -8.90 -5.53 8.12
C ARG A 458 -9.08 -5.10 6.68
N PHE A 459 -9.22 -3.81 6.45
CA PHE A 459 -9.42 -3.25 5.11
C PHE A 459 -8.48 -2.08 4.86
N ALA A 460 -7.98 -1.99 3.64
CA ALA A 460 -7.27 -0.83 3.13
C ALA A 460 -7.90 -0.39 1.81
N ASN A 461 -8.35 0.87 1.71
CA ASN A 461 -9.03 1.39 0.51
C ASN A 461 -10.12 0.44 -0.03
N ARG A 462 -10.97 -0.10 0.86
CA ARG A 462 -12.03 -1.08 0.56
C ARG A 462 -11.56 -2.45 0.04
N VAL A 463 -10.28 -2.76 0.16
CA VAL A 463 -9.71 -4.07 -0.16
C VAL A 463 -9.49 -4.86 1.15
N PRO A 464 -10.03 -6.07 1.29
CA PRO A 464 -9.77 -6.93 2.44
C PRO A 464 -8.31 -7.36 2.54
N LEU A 465 -7.78 -7.40 3.76
CA LEU A 465 -6.42 -7.84 4.08
C LEU A 465 -6.48 -9.14 4.90
N GLN A 466 -6.27 -10.29 4.25
CA GLN A 466 -6.40 -11.59 4.92
C GLN A 466 -5.08 -12.11 5.52
N TYR A 467 -3.93 -11.85 4.88
CA TYR A 467 -2.63 -12.39 5.31
C TYR A 467 -1.79 -11.37 6.08
N GLN A 468 -0.70 -11.85 6.69
CA GLN A 468 0.28 -11.02 7.42
C GLN A 468 -0.33 -10.16 8.56
N GLN A 469 -1.32 -10.69 9.29
CA GLN A 469 -1.96 -9.99 10.40
C GLN A 469 -0.94 -9.46 11.43
N SER A 470 0.07 -10.26 11.80
CA SER A 470 1.09 -9.86 12.80
C SER A 470 1.92 -8.62 12.41
N ALA A 471 2.11 -8.39 11.11
CA ALA A 471 2.86 -7.24 10.60
C ALA A 471 1.98 -5.99 10.39
N CYS A 472 0.66 -6.11 10.53
CA CYS A 472 -0.28 -5.05 10.19
C CYS A 472 -0.48 -4.05 11.33
N ALA A 473 -0.46 -2.76 10.98
CA ALA A 473 -0.77 -1.66 11.89
C ALA A 473 -2.16 -1.78 12.52
N ILE A 474 -3.16 -2.27 11.78
CA ILE A 474 -4.52 -2.50 12.30
C ILE A 474 -4.51 -3.51 13.44
N THR A 475 -3.86 -4.66 13.23
CA THR A 475 -3.72 -5.70 14.26
C THR A 475 -2.95 -5.17 15.46
N ARG A 476 -1.86 -4.43 15.22
CA ARG A 476 -1.12 -3.78 16.30
C ARG A 476 -1.99 -2.80 17.09
N GLY A 477 -2.81 -2.00 16.41
CA GLY A 477 -3.79 -1.11 17.02
C GLY A 477 -4.75 -1.88 17.93
N ALA A 478 -5.36 -2.95 17.40
CA ALA A 478 -6.27 -3.82 18.15
C ALA A 478 -5.60 -4.50 19.35
N LEU A 479 -4.37 -4.95 19.23
CA LEU A 479 -3.60 -5.54 20.33
C LEU A 479 -3.25 -4.54 21.43
N THR A 480 -2.96 -3.28 21.05
CA THR A 480 -2.57 -2.23 22.01
C THR A 480 -3.74 -1.54 22.70
N THR A 481 -4.97 -1.73 22.20
CA THR A 481 -6.18 -1.32 22.89
C THR A 481 -6.45 -2.26 24.06
N ASP A 482 -6.67 -1.71 25.25
CA ASP A 482 -6.91 -2.49 26.46
C ASP A 482 -8.38 -2.86 26.58
N TRP A 483 -8.75 -3.99 25.97
CA TRP A 483 -10.15 -4.43 25.86
C TRP A 483 -10.77 -4.88 27.20
N ARG A 484 -9.94 -5.09 28.22
CA ARG A 484 -10.40 -5.40 29.59
C ARG A 484 -11.22 -4.26 30.18
N ASN A 485 -10.92 -3.01 29.80
CA ASN A 485 -11.71 -1.85 30.21
C ASN A 485 -13.08 -1.78 29.52
N TYR A 486 -13.31 -2.61 28.50
CA TYR A 486 -14.55 -2.70 27.72
C TYR A 486 -15.25 -4.05 27.93
N GLY A 487 -14.91 -4.80 28.99
CA GLY A 487 -15.62 -6.02 29.37
C GLY A 487 -15.14 -7.31 28.68
N LEU A 488 -14.10 -7.26 27.84
CA LEU A 488 -13.55 -8.46 27.20
C LEU A 488 -12.34 -9.01 27.95
N GLN A 489 -12.16 -10.33 27.91
CA GLN A 489 -10.94 -10.95 28.39
C GLN A 489 -9.83 -10.80 27.35
N GLN A 490 -8.60 -10.53 27.76
CA GLN A 490 -7.48 -10.40 26.82
C GLN A 490 -6.19 -10.93 27.43
N GLY A 491 -5.58 -11.91 26.74
CA GLY A 491 -4.25 -12.41 27.04
C GLY A 491 -3.15 -11.45 26.59
N LYS A 492 -1.97 -11.51 27.22
CA LYS A 492 -0.84 -10.65 26.86
C LYS A 492 -0.38 -10.93 25.43
N GLY A 493 -0.45 -9.92 24.56
CA GLY A 493 0.02 -10.02 23.17
C GLY A 493 -0.95 -10.77 22.23
N ALA A 494 -2.17 -11.08 22.69
CA ALA A 494 -3.22 -11.68 21.88
C ALA A 494 -4.38 -10.69 21.66
N LEU A 495 -5.18 -10.96 20.63
CA LEU A 495 -6.49 -10.31 20.49
C LEU A 495 -7.38 -10.69 21.69
N PRO A 496 -8.41 -9.89 22.02
CA PRO A 496 -9.34 -10.28 23.07
C PRO A 496 -10.08 -11.58 22.72
N LEU A 497 -10.58 -12.24 23.75
CA LEU A 497 -11.49 -13.38 23.68
C LEU A 497 -12.92 -12.86 23.88
N GLY A 498 -13.85 -13.37 23.09
CA GLY A 498 -15.26 -13.02 23.23
C GLY A 498 -16.03 -13.10 21.91
N PRO A 499 -17.37 -13.04 21.98
CA PRO A 499 -18.26 -13.16 20.83
C PRO A 499 -18.29 -11.83 20.06
N MET A 500 -17.16 -11.46 19.45
CA MET A 500 -16.99 -10.15 18.79
C MET A 500 -16.33 -10.28 17.42
N ILE A 501 -16.87 -9.55 16.45
CA ILE A 501 -16.21 -9.24 15.18
C ILE A 501 -15.81 -7.76 15.18
N LEU A 502 -14.56 -7.51 14.80
CA LEU A 502 -13.99 -6.18 14.73
C LEU A 502 -13.63 -5.85 13.28
N PHE A 503 -14.38 -4.91 12.70
CA PHE A 503 -14.14 -4.35 11.37
C PHE A 503 -13.25 -3.10 11.50
N VAL A 504 -12.16 -3.02 10.74
CA VAL A 504 -11.31 -1.82 10.72
C VAL A 504 -10.87 -1.51 9.30
N HIS A 505 -11.16 -0.30 8.85
CA HIS A 505 -10.81 0.19 7.53
C HIS A 505 -9.89 1.42 7.62
N VAL A 506 -8.84 1.40 6.81
CA VAL A 506 -7.95 2.55 6.59
C VAL A 506 -8.07 3.01 5.15
N ALA A 507 -8.56 4.23 4.94
CA ALA A 507 -8.65 4.86 3.63
C ALA A 507 -7.55 5.92 3.47
N SER A 508 -6.79 5.90 2.38
CA SER A 508 -5.79 6.91 2.07
C SER A 508 -5.51 7.01 0.56
N VAL A 509 -5.04 8.18 0.13
CA VAL A 509 -4.52 8.38 -1.24
C VAL A 509 -3.30 7.51 -1.54
N TRP A 510 -2.54 7.17 -0.49
CA TRP A 510 -1.43 6.25 -0.55
C TRP A 510 -1.46 5.42 0.73
N VAL A 511 -1.62 4.10 0.64
CA VAL A 511 -1.58 3.23 1.82
C VAL A 511 -0.15 2.72 1.98
N PRO A 512 0.47 2.83 3.17
CA PRO A 512 1.84 2.42 3.35
C PRO A 512 1.91 0.91 3.56
N PHE A 513 1.88 0.13 2.48
CA PHE A 513 2.00 -1.33 2.58
C PHE A 513 3.42 -1.76 2.98
N THR A 514 3.53 -2.87 3.69
CA THR A 514 4.82 -3.46 4.09
C THR A 514 5.53 -4.18 2.93
N SER A 515 4.78 -4.57 1.89
CA SER A 515 5.28 -5.27 0.70
C SER A 515 4.37 -5.00 -0.50
N GLU A 516 4.86 -5.33 -1.70
CA GLU A 516 4.12 -5.18 -2.96
C GLU A 516 2.88 -6.06 -3.07
N SER A 517 2.79 -7.13 -2.25
CA SER A 517 1.60 -7.98 -2.16
C SER A 517 0.39 -7.30 -1.45
N LYS A 518 0.60 -6.14 -0.82
CA LYS A 518 -0.45 -5.33 -0.16
C LYS A 518 -1.28 -6.10 0.88
N GLU A 519 -0.61 -6.81 1.79
CA GLU A 519 -1.28 -7.64 2.82
C GLU A 519 -1.31 -7.01 4.21
N ALA A 520 -0.41 -6.06 4.48
CA ALA A 520 -0.29 -5.39 5.76
C ALA A 520 0.09 -3.92 5.61
N ILE A 521 -0.46 -3.09 6.50
CA ILE A 521 -0.18 -1.67 6.60
C ILE A 521 0.99 -1.47 7.59
N ALA A 522 1.95 -0.64 7.24
CA ALA A 522 3.09 -0.32 8.09
C ALA A 522 2.69 0.50 9.33
N SER A 523 3.37 0.26 10.45
CA SER A 523 3.06 0.83 11.77
C SER A 523 3.62 2.25 11.96
N TYR A 524 3.11 3.24 11.22
CA TYR A 524 3.44 4.65 11.47
C TYR A 524 2.79 5.16 12.77
N PRO A 525 3.49 5.99 13.59
CA PRO A 525 2.94 6.48 14.86
C PRO A 525 1.59 7.18 14.74
N GLU A 526 1.39 7.99 13.70
CA GLU A 526 0.15 8.72 13.43
C GLU A 526 -0.99 7.76 13.11
N ILE A 527 -0.72 6.73 12.31
CA ILE A 527 -1.70 5.69 11.95
C ILE A 527 -2.09 4.87 13.18
N ILE A 528 -1.12 4.41 13.97
CA ILE A 528 -1.37 3.63 15.20
C ILE A 528 -2.19 4.45 16.20
N ARG A 529 -1.88 5.75 16.34
CA ARG A 529 -2.63 6.65 17.23
C ARG A 529 -4.10 6.72 16.83
N GLU A 530 -4.41 6.99 15.57
CA GLU A 530 -5.80 7.12 15.12
C GLU A 530 -6.54 5.77 15.11
N LEU A 531 -5.85 4.66 14.79
CA LEU A 531 -6.41 3.32 14.95
C LEU A 531 -6.85 3.08 16.40
N ARG A 532 -5.98 3.35 17.37
CA ARG A 532 -6.31 3.18 18.79
C ARG A 532 -7.49 4.07 19.19
N LEU A 533 -7.53 5.33 18.76
CA LEU A 533 -8.64 6.24 19.08
C LEU A 533 -9.97 5.79 18.47
N GLY A 534 -9.98 5.28 17.24
CA GLY A 534 -11.17 4.70 16.60
C GLY A 534 -11.66 3.43 17.30
N LEU A 535 -10.73 2.54 17.66
CA LEU A 535 -11.04 1.31 18.39
C LEU A 535 -11.57 1.58 19.80
N GLN A 536 -11.01 2.56 20.51
CA GLN A 536 -11.51 2.98 21.82
C GLN A 536 -12.90 3.63 21.74
N GLU A 537 -13.23 4.28 20.62
CA GLU A 537 -14.55 4.86 20.42
C GLU A 537 -15.62 3.77 20.26
N VAL A 538 -15.38 2.75 19.43
CA VAL A 538 -16.32 1.62 19.31
C VAL A 538 -16.35 0.74 20.55
N GLY A 539 -15.24 0.60 21.30
CA GLY A 539 -15.22 -0.16 22.54
C GLY A 539 -15.94 0.52 23.71
N ARG A 540 -16.11 1.86 23.67
CA ARG A 540 -16.88 2.60 24.67
C ARG A 540 -18.40 2.52 24.47
N ARG A 541 -18.82 2.37 23.21
CA ARG A 541 -20.23 2.25 22.83
C ARG A 541 -20.67 0.82 23.08
#